data_AF-J3AG44-F1
#
_entry.id   AF-J3AG44-F1
#
_cell.length_a   1.000
_cell.length_b   1.000
_cell.length_c   1.000
_cell.angle_alpha   90.00
_cell.angle_beta   90.00
_cell.angle_gamma   90.00
#
_symmetry.space_group_name_H-M   'P 1'
#
loop_
_entity.id
_entity.type
_entity.pdbx_description
1 polymer ?
#
loop_
_entity_poly.entity_id
_entity_poly.type
_entity_poly.pdbx_seq_one_letter_code
_entity_poly.pdbx_strand_id
1 'polypeptide(L)'
;MHSPGPARPSSLNLDRRSLLSGIIGSALALGMSRVALAADEVSRVDDLIKRMTIEEKAGQMTCLADSFRPFNPPNPDAGIQDEKRLAQEIRKGRVGCLFNGIGVAGAR
;
A
#
# COMPACT_ATOMS: atom_id res chain seq x y z
N MET A 1 41.24 60.46 -12.14
CA MET A 1 40.39 59.55 -11.36
C MET A 1 39.52 58.77 -12.34
N HIS A 2 39.84 57.51 -12.61
CA HIS A 2 39.03 56.62 -13.44
C HIS A 2 38.83 55.34 -12.61
N SER A 3 37.65 55.20 -12.00
CA SER A 3 37.31 53.99 -11.23
C SER A 3 36.96 52.85 -12.20
N PRO A 4 37.43 51.61 -11.95
CA PRO A 4 36.98 50.46 -12.71
C PRO A 4 35.53 50.11 -12.30
N GLY A 5 34.66 49.92 -13.29
CA GLY A 5 33.28 49.48 -13.07
C GLY A 5 33.19 48.06 -12.52
N PRO A 6 32.06 47.68 -11.87
CA PRO A 6 31.94 46.40 -11.18
C PRO A 6 31.96 45.22 -12.17
N ALA A 7 32.70 44.17 -11.80
CA ALA A 7 32.76 42.93 -12.56
C ALA A 7 31.36 42.31 -12.68
N ARG A 8 30.94 42.02 -13.91
CA ARG A 8 29.64 41.40 -14.23
C ARG A 8 29.64 39.96 -13.64
N PRO A 9 28.62 39.53 -12.89
CA PRO A 9 28.59 38.18 -12.33
C PRO A 9 28.57 37.17 -13.48
N SER A 10 29.50 36.21 -13.42
CA SER A 10 29.61 35.10 -14.36
C SER A 10 28.30 34.33 -14.42
N SER A 11 27.67 34.30 -15.59
CA SER A 11 26.50 33.46 -15.85
C SER A 11 26.85 32.00 -15.59
N LEU A 12 26.07 31.33 -14.74
CA LEU A 12 26.13 29.88 -14.54
C LEU A 12 25.90 29.20 -15.90
N ASN A 13 26.97 28.76 -16.56
CA ASN A 13 26.88 27.90 -17.74
C ASN A 13 26.51 26.49 -17.27
N LEU A 14 25.21 26.27 -17.05
CA LEU A 14 24.66 24.95 -16.83
C LEU A 14 24.71 24.16 -18.15
N ASP A 15 25.64 23.21 -18.23
CA ASP A 15 25.74 22.31 -19.38
C ASP A 15 24.50 21.42 -19.45
N ARG A 16 23.90 21.30 -20.64
CA ARG A 16 22.76 20.43 -20.91
C ARG A 16 23.05 18.99 -20.48
N ARG A 17 24.31 18.55 -20.63
CA ARG A 17 24.74 17.23 -20.16
C ARG A 17 24.65 17.11 -18.64
N SER A 18 25.13 18.10 -17.89
CA SER A 18 25.02 18.11 -16.43
C SER A 18 23.57 18.16 -15.96
N LEU A 19 22.70 18.88 -16.66
CA LEU A 19 21.27 18.91 -16.35
C LEU A 19 20.61 17.55 -16.61
N LEU A 20 20.88 16.92 -17.76
CA LEU A 20 20.35 15.59 -18.09
C LEU A 20 20.87 14.51 -17.14
N SER A 21 22.16 14.53 -16.82
CA SER A 21 22.76 13.62 -15.84
C SER A 21 22.17 13.83 -14.44
N GLY A 22 21.89 15.07 -14.05
CA GLY A 22 21.19 15.39 -12.80
C GLY A 22 19.78 14.81 -12.77
N ILE A 23 18.99 15.02 -13.84
CA ILE A 23 17.62 14.49 -13.95
C ILE A 23 17.60 12.96 -13.93
N ILE A 24 18.49 12.29 -14.69
CA ILE A 24 18.59 10.83 -14.71
C ILE A 24 19.02 10.29 -13.34
N GLY A 25 20.02 10.92 -12.71
CA GLY A 25 20.50 10.54 -11.38
C GLY A 25 19.40 10.68 -10.31
N SER A 26 18.64 11.77 -10.34
CA SER A 26 17.51 11.97 -9.43
C SER A 26 16.36 11.00 -9.69
N ALA A 27 16.04 10.71 -10.95
CA ALA A 27 15.01 9.73 -11.31
C ALA A 27 15.39 8.31 -10.86
N LEU A 28 16.67 7.91 -11.01
CA LEU A 28 17.16 6.63 -10.50
C LEU A 28 17.10 6.57 -8.96
N ALA A 29 17.58 7.60 -8.27
CA ALA A 29 17.61 7.62 -6.80
C ALA A 29 16.18 7.59 -6.18
N LEU A 30 15.24 8.34 -6.76
CA LEU A 30 13.84 8.36 -6.31
C LEU A 30 13.05 7.12 -6.77
N GLY A 31 13.45 6.48 -7.87
CA GLY A 31 12.85 5.23 -8.35
C GLY A 31 13.29 4.00 -7.56
N MET A 32 14.60 3.87 -7.26
CA MET A 32 15.17 2.74 -6.53
C MET A 32 14.77 2.72 -5.05
N SER A 33 14.54 3.88 -4.45
CA SER A 33 14.13 3.99 -3.04
C SER A 33 12.80 3.31 -2.76
N ARG A 34 11.84 3.33 -3.69
CA ARG A 34 10.53 2.66 -3.50
C ARG A 34 10.62 1.14 -3.51
N VAL A 35 11.47 0.58 -4.38
CA VAL A 35 11.67 -0.88 -4.48
C VAL A 35 12.39 -1.40 -3.25
N ALA A 36 13.43 -0.70 -2.80
CA ALA A 36 14.16 -1.07 -1.60
C ALA A 36 13.30 -0.97 -0.33
N LEU A 37 12.45 0.05 -0.21
CA LEU A 37 11.56 0.22 0.94
C LEU A 37 10.46 -0.84 1.04
N ALA A 38 10.13 -1.53 -0.05
CA ALA A 38 9.12 -2.59 -0.07
C ALA A 38 9.73 -4.01 0.01
N ALA A 39 11.05 -4.16 -0.09
CA ALA A 39 11.70 -5.47 -0.15
C ALA A 39 11.42 -6.31 1.11
N ASP A 40 11.49 -5.69 2.29
CA ASP A 40 11.21 -6.36 3.56
C ASP A 40 9.75 -6.79 3.66
N GLU A 41 8.81 -5.96 3.21
CA GLU A 41 7.37 -6.29 3.18
C GLU A 41 7.06 -7.42 2.20
N VAL A 42 7.70 -7.43 1.02
CA VAL A 42 7.57 -8.53 0.05
C VAL A 42 8.09 -9.83 0.66
N SER A 43 9.27 -9.82 1.28
CA SER A 43 9.82 -11.02 1.95
C SER A 43 8.90 -11.52 3.05
N ARG A 44 8.35 -10.60 3.86
CA ARG A 44 7.43 -10.93 4.95
C ARG A 44 6.13 -11.56 4.42
N VAL A 45 5.56 -11.03 3.34
CA VAL A 45 4.36 -11.58 2.70
C VAL A 45 4.66 -12.95 2.11
N ASP A 46 5.78 -13.12 1.42
CA ASP A 46 6.20 -14.41 0.86
C ASP A 46 6.35 -15.48 1.94
N ASP A 47 6.98 -15.15 3.08
CA ASP A 47 7.16 -16.08 4.20
C ASP A 47 5.85 -16.38 4.94
N LEU A 48 4.88 -15.46 4.92
CA LEU A 48 3.51 -15.75 5.37
C LEU A 48 2.82 -16.73 4.41
N ILE A 49 2.81 -16.44 3.10
CA ILE A 49 2.15 -17.27 2.07
C ILE A 49 2.74 -18.69 2.02
N LYS A 50 4.06 -18.85 2.24
CA LYS A 50 4.71 -20.17 2.31
C LYS A 50 4.19 -21.03 3.46
N ARG A 51 3.81 -20.43 4.58
CA ARG A 51 3.30 -21.13 5.77
C ARG A 51 1.80 -21.44 5.70
N MET A 52 1.07 -20.82 4.78
CA MET A 52 -0.37 -21.01 4.65
C MET A 52 -0.73 -22.31 3.92
N THR A 53 -1.78 -22.97 4.37
CA THR A 53 -2.42 -24.06 3.63
C THR A 53 -3.15 -23.53 2.39
N ILE A 54 -3.60 -24.43 1.51
CA ILE A 54 -4.40 -24.03 0.34
C ILE A 54 -5.74 -23.43 0.78
N GLU A 55 -6.34 -23.99 1.83
CA GLU A 55 -7.61 -23.52 2.39
C GLU A 55 -7.49 -22.12 2.98
N GLU A 56 -6.39 -21.81 3.67
CA GLU A 56 -6.12 -20.47 4.20
C GLU A 56 -5.91 -19.46 3.07
N LYS A 57 -5.21 -19.85 1.98
CA LYS A 57 -5.02 -19.01 0.80
C LYS A 57 -6.36 -18.72 0.10
N ALA A 58 -7.19 -19.75 -0.06
CA ALA A 58 -8.54 -19.58 -0.57
C ALA A 58 -9.37 -18.67 0.33
N GLY A 59 -9.21 -18.81 1.66
CA GLY A 59 -9.82 -17.95 2.66
C GLY A 59 -9.50 -16.48 2.46
N GLN A 60 -8.24 -16.13 2.19
CA GLN A 60 -7.85 -14.73 1.92
C GLN A 60 -8.53 -14.12 0.69
N MET A 61 -9.04 -14.93 -0.24
CA MET A 61 -9.77 -14.47 -1.42
C MET A 61 -11.27 -14.25 -1.17
N THR A 62 -11.74 -14.47 0.05
CA THR A 62 -13.15 -14.29 0.42
C THR A 62 -13.40 -12.91 1.06
N CYS A 63 -14.58 -12.36 0.81
CA CYS A 63 -15.10 -11.21 1.55
C CYS A 63 -16.57 -11.44 1.92
N LEU A 64 -16.88 -11.43 3.22
CA LEU A 64 -18.20 -11.78 3.75
C LEU A 64 -18.84 -10.60 4.48
N ALA A 65 -20.17 -10.61 4.59
CA ALA A 65 -20.87 -9.56 5.32
C ALA A 65 -20.44 -9.56 6.79
N ASP A 66 -20.32 -8.37 7.38
CA ASP A 66 -19.92 -8.24 8.77
C ASP A 66 -21.08 -8.52 9.72
N SER A 67 -21.23 -9.79 10.09
CA SER A 67 -22.27 -10.23 11.02
C SER A 67 -22.01 -9.84 12.48
N PHE A 68 -20.89 -9.20 12.81
CA PHE A 68 -20.57 -8.76 14.19
C PHE A 68 -21.09 -7.37 14.51
N ARG A 69 -21.35 -6.55 13.49
CA ARG A 69 -21.77 -5.16 13.62
C ARG A 69 -23.11 -4.96 12.91
N PRO A 70 -23.87 -3.88 13.20
CA PRO A 70 -24.92 -3.44 12.29
C PRO A 70 -24.31 -3.25 10.89
N PHE A 71 -24.96 -3.77 9.86
CA PHE A 71 -24.45 -3.69 8.48
C PHE A 71 -25.57 -3.31 7.52
N ASN A 72 -25.18 -2.65 6.43
CA ASN A 72 -26.11 -2.43 5.32
C ASN A 72 -26.29 -3.74 4.53
N PRO A 73 -27.53 -4.17 4.23
CA PRO A 73 -27.78 -5.42 3.51
C PRO A 73 -26.95 -5.50 2.22
N PRO A 74 -26.13 -6.56 2.04
CA PRO A 74 -25.37 -6.77 0.81
C PRO A 74 -26.28 -7.22 -0.34
N ASN A 75 -25.80 -7.12 -1.58
CA ASN A 75 -26.47 -7.69 -2.75
C ASN A 75 -25.43 -8.44 -3.61
N PRO A 76 -25.60 -9.74 -3.92
CA PRO A 76 -26.67 -10.63 -3.45
C PRO A 76 -26.51 -11.05 -1.98
N ASP A 77 -27.60 -11.53 -1.35
CA ASP A 77 -27.65 -11.93 0.07
C ASP A 77 -26.77 -13.15 0.42
N ALA A 78 -26.20 -13.84 -0.57
CA ALA A 78 -25.42 -15.06 -0.39
C ALA A 78 -24.20 -14.91 0.55
N GLY A 79 -23.72 -13.68 0.79
CA GLY A 79 -22.61 -13.37 1.68
C GLY A 79 -22.99 -13.23 3.16
N ILE A 80 -24.28 -13.32 3.52
CA ILE A 80 -24.77 -13.19 4.90
C ILE A 80 -24.62 -14.54 5.62
N GLN A 81 -23.92 -14.54 6.74
CA GLN A 81 -23.75 -15.70 7.62
C GLN A 81 -24.24 -15.36 9.03
N ASP A 82 -24.59 -16.38 9.82
CA ASP A 82 -24.77 -16.15 11.26
C ASP A 82 -23.41 -15.82 11.93
N GLU A 83 -23.43 -14.98 12.96
CA GLU A 83 -22.23 -14.49 13.64
C GLU A 83 -21.34 -15.62 14.17
N LYS A 84 -21.95 -16.67 14.75
CA LYS A 84 -21.21 -17.80 15.33
C LYS A 84 -20.48 -18.59 14.26
N ARG A 85 -21.14 -18.88 13.13
CA ARG A 85 -20.53 -19.52 11.97
C ARG A 85 -19.44 -18.64 11.37
N LEU A 86 -19.69 -17.35 11.18
CA LEU A 86 -18.66 -16.42 10.69
C LEU A 86 -17.41 -16.44 11.58
N ALA A 87 -17.57 -16.41 12.90
CA ALA A 87 -16.47 -16.52 13.84
C ALA A 87 -15.74 -17.88 13.77
N GLN A 88 -16.42 -18.98 13.46
CA GLN A 88 -15.78 -20.28 13.24
C GLN A 88 -14.99 -20.31 11.93
N GLU A 89 -15.53 -19.71 10.86
CA GLU A 89 -14.85 -19.64 9.57
C GLU A 89 -13.60 -18.75 9.63
N ILE A 90 -13.65 -17.62 10.36
CA ILE A 90 -12.48 -16.78 10.65
C ILE A 90 -11.41 -17.58 11.39
N ARG A 91 -11.78 -18.30 12.45
CA ARG A 91 -10.81 -19.11 13.23
C ARG A 91 -10.13 -20.20 12.41
N LYS A 92 -10.78 -20.69 11.35
CA LYS A 92 -10.22 -21.69 10.42
C LYS A 92 -9.41 -21.05 9.28
N GLY A 93 -9.22 -19.74 9.28
CA GLY A 93 -8.50 -19.01 8.23
C GLY A 93 -9.28 -18.92 6.91
N ARG A 94 -10.60 -19.12 6.91
CA ARG A 94 -11.44 -19.18 5.71
C ARG A 94 -12.13 -17.85 5.34
N VAL A 95 -11.74 -16.76 5.99
CA VAL A 95 -12.31 -15.41 5.77
C VAL A 95 -11.17 -14.39 5.63
N GLY A 96 -11.12 -13.68 4.50
CA GLY A 96 -10.07 -12.70 4.20
C GLY A 96 -10.45 -11.29 4.65
N CYS A 97 -11.68 -10.86 4.35
CA CYS A 97 -12.22 -9.59 4.80
C CYS A 97 -13.70 -9.66 5.19
N LEU A 98 -14.11 -8.65 5.96
CA LEU A 98 -15.51 -8.34 6.24
C LEU A 98 -15.90 -7.04 5.56
N PHE A 99 -17.13 -6.93 5.08
CA PHE A 99 -17.64 -5.73 4.42
C PHE A 99 -19.03 -5.33 4.93
N ASN A 100 -19.45 -4.10 4.59
CA ASN A 100 -20.73 -3.47 4.96
C ASN A 100 -21.01 -3.24 6.45
N GLY A 101 -20.10 -3.64 7.36
CA GLY A 101 -20.19 -3.29 8.77
C GLY A 101 -20.11 -1.78 8.99
N ILE A 102 -21.10 -1.23 9.69
CA ILE A 102 -21.16 0.18 10.08
C ILE A 102 -20.31 0.35 11.34
N GLY A 103 -19.24 1.14 11.22
CA GLY A 103 -18.42 1.51 12.37
C GLY A 103 -19.16 2.46 13.32
N VAL A 104 -18.85 2.39 14.61
CA VAL A 104 -19.26 3.43 15.57
C VAL A 104 -18.33 4.64 15.45
N ALA A 105 -18.85 5.85 15.68
CA ALA A 105 -18.02 7.05 15.71
C ALA A 105 -16.89 6.87 16.75
N GLY A 106 -15.64 6.87 16.29
CA GLY A 106 -14.46 6.68 17.15
C GLY A 106 -13.87 5.27 17.17
N ALA A 107 -14.32 4.34 16.32
CA ALA A 107 -13.60 3.08 16.11
C ALA A 107 -12.15 3.38 15.67
N ARG A 108 -11.20 3.11 16.56
CA ARG A 108 -9.75 3.20 16.39
C ARG A 108 -9.14 1.92 16.94
#